data_AF-A0A1F7FZJ0-F1
#
_entry.id   AF-A0A1F7FZJ0-F1
#
_cell.length_a   1.000
_cell.length_b   1.000
_cell.length_c   1.000
_cell.angle_alpha   90.00
_cell.angle_beta   90.00
_cell.angle_gamma   90.00
#
_symmetry.space_group_name_H-M   'P 1'
#
loop_
_entity.id
_entity.type
_entity.pdbx_description
1 polymer ?
#
loop_
_entity_poly.entity_id
_entity_poly.type
_entity_poly.pdbx_seq_one_letter_code
_entity_poly.pdbx_strand_id
1 'polypeptide(L)'
;MHVVLGKHDLYMLMKEYLTNPLIFAFYVIGVFSASFHLGNGLFNFAYKWGITVSERSQTWAMVVGLLVGLGFFGISLGALIGFVM
;
A
#
# COMPACT_ATOMS: atom_id res chain seq x y z
N MET A 1 28.26 -2.18 -16.46
CA MET A 1 27.38 -1.50 -17.43
C MET A 1 26.41 -0.63 -16.63
N HIS A 2 26.61 0.69 -16.61
CA HIS A 2 25.70 1.59 -15.89
C HIS A 2 24.46 1.78 -16.75
N VAL A 3 23.38 1.06 -16.42
CA VAL A 3 22.09 1.26 -17.07
C VAL A 3 21.49 2.54 -16.51
N VAL A 4 21.63 3.64 -17.26
CA VAL A 4 20.89 4.88 -17.00
C VAL A 4 19.47 4.65 -17.52
N LEU A 5 18.62 4.03 -16.70
CA LEU A 5 17.23 3.72 -17.04
C LEU A 5 16.46 5.05 -17.21
N GLY A 6 16.17 5.42 -18.45
CA GLY A 6 15.20 6.47 -18.74
C GLY A 6 13.79 6.05 -18.28
N LYS A 7 12.89 7.01 -18.02
CA LYS A 7 11.51 6.72 -17.56
C LYS A 7 10.77 5.68 -18.43
N HIS A 8 11.00 5.68 -19.74
CA HIS A 8 10.39 4.70 -20.66
C HIS A 8 10.92 3.28 -20.43
N ASP A 9 12.18 3.15 -20.04
CA ASP A 9 12.82 1.86 -19.76
C ASP A 9 12.26 1.24 -18.48
N LEU A 10 12.11 2.04 -17.41
CA LEU A 10 11.57 1.55 -16.13
C LEU A 10 10.11 1.09 -16.24
N TYR A 11 9.27 1.80 -17.00
CA TYR A 11 7.88 1.39 -17.21
C TYR A 11 7.81 0.03 -17.93
N MET A 12 8.58 -0.15 -19.01
CA MET A 12 8.60 -1.40 -19.77
C MET A 12 9.14 -2.56 -18.92
N LEU A 13 10.19 -2.31 -18.14
CA LEU A 13 10.75 -3.30 -17.20
C LEU A 13 9.70 -3.75 -16.18
N MET A 14 8.98 -2.81 -15.55
CA MET A 14 7.93 -3.14 -14.59
C MET A 14 6.76 -3.87 -15.23
N LYS A 15 6.34 -3.47 -16.44
CA LYS A 15 5.32 -4.19 -17.22
C LYS A 15 5.74 -5.63 -17.48
N GLU A 16 6.96 -5.86 -17.96
CA GLU A 16 7.49 -7.20 -18.20
C GLU A 16 7.43 -8.06 -16.92
N TYR A 17 7.95 -7.57 -15.80
CA TYR A 17 7.91 -8.33 -14.54
C TYR A 17 6.49 -8.59 -14.03
N LEU A 18 5.60 -7.61 -14.09
CA LEU A 18 4.25 -7.72 -13.54
C LEU A 18 3.32 -8.57 -14.41
N THR A 19 3.67 -8.87 -15.66
CA THR A 19 2.95 -9.89 -16.46
C THR A 19 3.18 -11.32 -15.95
N ASN A 20 4.23 -11.57 -15.16
CA ASN A 20 4.39 -12.86 -14.48
C ASN A 20 3.42 -12.93 -13.29
N PRO A 21 2.48 -13.90 -13.26
CA PRO A 21 1.44 -13.98 -12.24
C PRO A 21 1.97 -14.18 -10.81
N LEU A 22 3.12 -14.83 -10.65
CA LEU A 22 3.74 -15.03 -9.33
C LEU A 22 4.32 -13.72 -8.78
N ILE A 23 4.97 -12.94 -9.64
CA ILE A 23 5.49 -11.63 -9.26
C ILE A 23 4.34 -10.67 -8.98
N PHE A 24 3.31 -10.67 -9.82
CA PHE A 24 2.10 -9.88 -9.58
C PHE A 24 1.46 -10.21 -8.23
N ALA A 25 1.24 -11.49 -7.94
CA ALA A 25 0.67 -11.93 -6.66
C ALA A 25 1.55 -11.51 -5.47
N PHE A 26 2.87 -11.65 -5.59
CA PHE A 26 3.81 -11.18 -4.58
C PHE A 26 3.66 -9.67 -4.30
N TYR A 27 3.57 -8.85 -5.36
CA TYR A 27 3.35 -7.41 -5.22
C TYR A 27 2.00 -7.10 -4.59
N VAL A 28 0.92 -7.78 -4.98
CA VAL A 28 -0.42 -7.60 -4.38
C VAL A 28 -0.38 -7.88 -2.87
N ILE A 29 0.23 -8.99 -2.46
CA ILE A 29 0.38 -9.34 -1.03
C ILE A 29 1.26 -8.31 -0.31
N GLY A 30 2.34 -7.87 -0.95
CA GLY A 30 3.24 -6.87 -0.40
C GLY A 30 2.56 -5.51 -0.16
N VAL A 31 1.86 -4.97 -1.16
CA VAL A 31 1.14 -3.70 -1.02
C VAL A 31 -0.04 -3.80 -0.07
N PHE A 32 -0.73 -4.95 -0.02
CA PHE A 32 -1.74 -5.22 1.00
C PHE A 32 -1.13 -5.16 2.40
N SER A 33 -0.01 -5.88 2.61
CA SER A 33 0.69 -5.94 3.89
C SER A 33 1.19 -4.56 4.34
N ALA A 34 1.80 -3.79 3.44
CA ALA A 34 2.27 -2.44 3.72
C ALA A 34 1.11 -1.48 4.04
N SER A 35 0.02 -1.54 3.29
CA SER A 35 -1.15 -0.68 3.51
C SER A 35 -1.88 -1.02 4.82
N PHE A 36 -2.04 -2.31 5.11
CA PHE A 36 -2.55 -2.78 6.39
C PHE A 36 -1.66 -2.34 7.56
N HIS A 37 -0.33 -2.50 7.43
CA HIS A 37 0.61 -2.04 8.44
C HIS A 37 0.51 -0.53 8.69
N LEU A 38 0.40 0.28 7.63
CA LEU A 38 0.22 1.73 7.73
C LEU A 38 -1.06 2.09 8.50
N GLY A 39 -2.21 1.51 8.11
CA GLY A 39 -3.49 1.77 8.76
C GLY A 39 -3.49 1.41 10.25
N ASN A 40 -2.96 0.24 10.61
CA ASN A 40 -2.79 -0.18 12.00
C ASN A 40 -1.77 0.68 12.75
N GLY A 41 -0.71 1.09 12.06
CA GLY A 41 0.33 1.98 12.59
C GLY A 41 -0.26 3.32 13.02
N LEU A 42 -1.14 3.92 12.21
CA LEU A 42 -1.82 5.17 12.56
C LEU A 42 -2.71 5.02 13.79
N PHE A 43 -3.51 3.95 13.87
CA PHE A 43 -4.31 3.66 15.05
C PHE A 43 -3.43 3.46 16.30
N ASN A 44 -2.44 2.58 16.23
CA ASN A 44 -1.56 2.26 17.36
C ASN A 44 -0.72 3.46 17.80
N PHE A 45 -0.27 4.31 16.87
CA PHE A 45 0.41 5.56 17.18
C PHE A 45 -0.51 6.47 17.99
N ALA A 46 -1.72 6.75 17.49
CA ALA A 46 -2.68 7.62 18.17
C ALA A 46 -3.09 7.09 19.55
N TYR A 47 -3.30 5.78 19.65
CA TYR A 47 -3.67 5.12 20.90
C TYR A 47 -2.51 5.12 21.92
N LYS A 48 -1.34 4.58 21.55
CA LYS A 48 -0.22 4.39 22.50
C LYS A 48 0.40 5.69 22.97
N TRP A 49 0.29 6.76 22.20
CA TRP A 49 0.83 8.08 22.55
C TRP A 49 -0.20 8.97 23.25
N GLY A 50 -1.41 8.44 23.53
CA GLY A 50 -2.44 9.17 24.29
C GLY A 50 -3.15 10.28 23.49
N ILE A 51 -3.06 10.26 22.16
CA ILE A 51 -3.80 11.20 21.30
C ILE A 51 -5.30 10.86 21.34
N THR A 52 -5.65 9.56 21.37
CA THR A 52 -7.03 9.09 21.48
C THR A 52 -7.29 8.41 22.83
N VAL A 53 -7.76 9.20 23.79
CA VAL A 53 -7.96 8.75 25.18
C VAL A 53 -9.32 8.07 25.39
N SER A 54 -10.40 8.61 24.82
CA SER A 54 -11.75 8.08 25.02
C SER A 54 -12.07 6.92 24.08
N GLU A 55 -12.96 6.01 24.47
CA GLU A 55 -13.44 4.91 23.63
C GLU A 55 -13.97 5.42 22.28
N ARG A 56 -14.75 6.51 22.30
CA ARG A 56 -15.27 7.13 21.07
C ARG A 56 -14.13 7.59 20.15
N SER A 57 -13.08 8.21 20.69
CA SER A 57 -11.93 8.66 19.89
C SER A 57 -11.11 7.50 19.32
N GLN A 58 -11.00 6.39 20.05
CA GLN A 58 -10.32 5.19 19.57
C GLN A 58 -11.09 4.49 18.46
N THR A 59 -12.42 4.42 18.55
CA THR A 59 -13.28 3.93 17.45
C THR A 59 -13.07 4.75 16.18
N TRP A 60 -13.04 6.08 16.28
CA TRP A 60 -12.74 6.93 15.13
C TRP A 60 -11.33 6.75 14.59
N ALA A 61 -10.32 6.62 15.46
CA ALA A 61 -8.96 6.31 15.03
C ALA A 61 -8.87 4.97 14.28
N MET A 62 -9.60 3.95 14.73
CA MET A 62 -9.67 2.66 14.03
C MET A 62 -10.33 2.81 12.65
N VAL A 63 -11.44 3.55 12.56
CA VAL A 63 -12.12 3.82 11.28
C VAL A 63 -11.19 4.58 10.32
N VAL A 64 -10.49 5.61 10.80
CA VAL A 64 -9.51 6.36 10.00
C VAL A 64 -8.37 5.45 9.54
N GLY A 65 -7.79 4.64 10.43
CA GLY A 65 -6.74 3.68 10.10
C GLY A 65 -7.20 2.68 9.02
N LEU A 66 -8.42 2.16 9.14
CA LEU A 66 -9.03 1.27 8.15
C LEU A 66 -9.21 1.95 6.80
N LEU A 67 -9.77 3.16 6.77
CA LEU A 67 -10.00 3.91 5.54
C LEU A 67 -8.69 4.26 4.84
N VAL A 68 -7.66 4.65 5.60
CA VAL A 68 -6.32 4.90 5.05
C VAL A 68 -5.73 3.61 4.48
N GLY A 69 -5.75 2.52 5.24
CA GLY A 69 -5.21 1.23 4.79
C GLY A 69 -5.89 0.72 3.53
N LEU A 70 -7.22 0.71 3.49
CA LEU A 70 -7.98 0.28 2.31
C LEU A 70 -7.82 1.25 1.12
N GLY A 71 -7.74 2.56 1.38
CA GLY A 71 -7.54 3.56 0.35
C GLY A 71 -6.18 3.40 -0.36
N PHE A 72 -5.10 3.27 0.40
CA PHE A 72 -3.77 3.04 -0.16
C PHE A 72 -3.66 1.68 -0.86
N PHE A 73 -4.29 0.64 -0.31
CA PHE A 73 -4.35 -0.65 -0.97
C PHE A 73 -5.08 -0.56 -2.32
N GLY A 74 -6.24 0.09 -2.36
CA GLY A 74 -7.03 0.27 -3.58
C GLY A 74 -6.27 1.03 -4.68
N ILE A 75 -5.61 2.14 -4.32
CA ILE A 75 -4.78 2.90 -5.27
C ILE A 75 -3.61 2.05 -5.79
N SER A 76 -2.93 1.32 -4.90
CA SER A 76 -1.80 0.47 -5.26
C SER A 76 -2.23 -0.70 -6.15
N LEU A 77 -3.37 -1.33 -5.84
CA LEU A 77 -3.94 -2.39 -6.65
C LEU A 77 -4.35 -1.88 -8.03
N GLY A 78 -4.96 -0.70 -8.11
CA GLY A 78 -5.29 -0.05 -9.38
C GLY A 78 -4.03 0.23 -10.22
N ALA A 79 -2.95 0.69 -9.59
CA ALA A 79 -1.66 0.89 -10.26
C ALA A 79 -1.08 -0.44 -10.79
N LEU A 80 -1.07 -1.50 -9.98
CA LEU A 80 -0.61 -2.83 -10.40
C LEU A 80 -1.41 -3.36 -11.60
N ILE A 81 -2.74 -3.25 -11.54
CA ILE A 81 -3.63 -3.64 -12.64
C ILE A 81 -3.30 -2.88 -13.93
N GLY A 82 -3.02 -1.57 -13.84
CA GLY A 82 -2.64 -0.74 -14.99
C GLY A 82 -1.28 -1.07 -15.61
N PHE A 83 -0.44 -1.90 -14.98
CA PHE A 83 0.76 -2.45 -15.62
C PHE A 83 0.47 -3.69 -16.46
N VAL A 84 -0.59 -4.44 -16.13
CA VAL A 84 -0.92 -5.73 -16.77
C VAL A 84 -1.95 -5.57 -17.89
N MET A 85 -2.89 -4.64 -17.73
CA MET A 85 -3.88 -4.27 -18.77
C MET A 85 -3.33 -3.17 -19.67
#